data_AF-J0QU71-F1
#
_entry.id   AF-J0QU71-F1
#
_cell.length_a   1.000
_cell.length_b   1.000
_cell.length_c   1.000
_cell.angle_alpha   90.00
_cell.angle_beta   90.00
_cell.angle_gamma   90.00
#
_symmetry.space_group_name_H-M   'P 1'
#
loop_
_entity.id
_entity.type
_entity.pdbx_description
1 polymer ?
#
loop_
_entity_poly.entity_id
_entity_poly.type
_entity_poly.pdbx_seq_one_letter_code
_entity_poly.pdbx_strand_id
1 'polypeptide(L)' 'MGFWTPRLFEKINVSGFHVHFIAENGHEGGHMMDFTLIEGGVAFEEKFEFNVILPDNDEY' A
#
# COMPACT_ATOMS: atom_id res chain seq x y z
N MET A 1 -1.66 -6.24 -3.44
CA MET A 1 -2.48 -5.02 -3.29
C MET A 1 -1.65 -3.94 -2.61
N GLY A 2 -1.79 -2.67 -3.00
CA GLY A 2 -1.03 -1.59 -2.38
C GLY A 2 -1.30 -0.23 -2.99
N PHE A 3 -0.50 0.75 -2.59
CA PHE A 3 -0.66 2.15 -2.98
C PHE A 3 0.65 2.73 -3.48
N TRP A 4 0.55 3.70 -4.39
CA TRP A 4 1.61 4.68 -4.60
C TRP A 4 1.23 5.97 -3.88
N THR A 5 2.13 6.49 -3.04
CA THR A 5 1.91 7.75 -2.33
C THR A 5 2.90 8.82 -2.81
N PRO A 6 2.44 10.03 -3.17
CA PRO A 6 3.32 11.15 -3.49
C PRO A 6 4.30 11.46 -2.35
N ARG A 7 5.52 11.88 -2.71
CA ARG A 7 6.54 12.29 -1.72
C ARG A 7 6.08 13.41 -0.78
N LEU A 8 5.14 14.26 -1.23
CA LEU A 8 4.53 15.30 -0.40
C LEU A 8 3.98 14.76 0.94
N PHE A 9 3.53 13.50 0.97
CA PHE A 9 2.92 12.88 2.15
C PHE A 9 3.87 11.92 2.92
N GLU A 10 5.19 11.97 2.69
CA GLU A 10 6.20 11.07 3.30
C GLU A 10 6.19 11.07 4.84
N LYS A 11 5.72 12.16 5.48
CA LYS A 11 5.63 12.25 6.94
C LYS A 11 4.33 11.70 7.53
N ILE A 12 3.34 11.42 6.69
CA ILE A 12 2.02 10.93 7.10
C ILE A 12 1.82 9.48 6.63
N ASN A 13 2.48 9.07 5.54
CA ASN A 13 2.37 7.73 4.97
C ASN A 13 3.70 7.32 4.28
N VAL A 14 3.79 6.09 3.77
CA VAL A 14 4.95 5.55 3.05
C VAL A 14 4.96 6.10 1.63
N SER A 15 5.94 6.96 1.31
CA SER A 15 6.11 7.52 -0.04
C SER A 15 6.57 6.46 -1.05
N GLY A 16 6.16 6.60 -2.31
CA GLY A 16 6.44 5.61 -3.35
C GLY A 16 5.47 4.42 -3.27
N PHE A 17 5.87 3.28 -3.83
CA PHE A 17 5.05 2.06 -3.82
C PHE A 17 5.15 1.33 -2.48
N HIS A 18 4.01 1.15 -1.82
CA HIS A 18 3.84 0.26 -0.68
C HIS A 18 2.86 -0.83 -1.08
N VAL A 19 3.39 -2.03 -1.39
CA VAL A 19 2.60 -3.14 -1.92
C VAL A 19 2.78 -4.41 -1.08
N HIS A 20 1.68 -5.13 -0.91
CA HIS A 20 1.62 -6.42 -0.24
C HIS A 20 1.20 -7.50 -1.24
N PHE A 21 1.54 -8.74 -0.93
CA PHE A 21 1.19 -9.93 -1.70
C PHE A 21 0.37 -10.91 -0.85
N ILE A 22 -0.50 -11.67 -1.51
CA ILE A 22 -1.16 -12.84 -0.96
C ILE A 22 -1.26 -13.89 -2.06
N ALA A 23 -0.90 -15.13 -1.73
CA ALA A 23 -1.04 -16.28 -2.61
C ALA A 23 -2.51 -16.64 -2.81
N GLU A 24 -2.82 -17.35 -3.89
CA GLU A 24 -4.19 -17.73 -4.25
C GLU A 24 -4.87 -18.58 -3.16
N ASN A 25 -4.10 -19.40 -2.44
CA ASN A 25 -4.58 -20.21 -1.34
C ASN A 25 -4.88 -19.40 -0.05
N GLY A 26 -4.52 -18.11 -0.02
CA GLY A 26 -4.74 -17.21 1.10
C GLY A 26 -3.84 -17.41 2.32
N HIS A 27 -2.85 -18.29 2.26
CA HIS A 27 -2.04 -18.68 3.43
C HIS A 27 -0.62 -18.12 3.42
N GLU A 28 -0.06 -17.82 2.25
CA GLU A 28 1.22 -17.13 2.15
C GLU A 28 1.05 -15.69 1.67
N GLY A 29 1.81 -14.76 2.24
CA GLY A 29 1.72 -13.35 1.89
C GLY A 29 2.66 -12.49 2.70
N GLY A 30 2.60 -11.17 2.48
CA GLY A 30 3.36 -10.20 3.27
C GLY A 30 3.67 -8.90 2.56
N HIS A 31 4.48 -8.07 3.22
CA HIS A 31 5.03 -6.84 2.66
C HIS A 31 6.12 -7.16 1.64
N MET A 32 6.03 -6.54 0.46
CA MET A 32 6.95 -6.82 -0.64
C MET A 32 8.12 -5.85 -0.64
N MET A 33 9.34 -6.42 -0.70
CA MET A 33 10.57 -5.65 -0.91
C MET A 33 10.93 -5.54 -2.39
N ASP A 34 10.67 -6.62 -3.16
CA ASP A 34 10.94 -6.69 -4.59
C ASP A 34 10.11 -7.83 -5.22
N PHE A 35 9.83 -7.75 -6.52
CA PHE A 35 9.20 -8.82 -7.30
C PHE A 35 9.38 -8.62 -8.81
N THR A 36 9.18 -9.70 -9.56
CA THR A 36 9.03 -9.67 -11.02
C THR A 36 7.70 -10.30 -11.38
N LEU A 37 6.89 -9.62 -12.17
CA LEU A 37 5.66 -10.17 -12.73
C LEU A 37 5.99 -10.95 -14.01
N ILE A 38 5.75 -12.26 -14.01
CA ILE A 38 5.96 -13.11 -15.20
C ILE A 38 4.77 -13.01 -16.15
N GLU A 39 3.55 -13.10 -15.62
CA GLU A 39 2.29 -12.97 -16.35
C GLU A 39 1.18 -12.49 -15.41
N GLY A 40 0.27 -11.65 -15.91
CA GLY A 40 -0.89 -11.18 -15.15
C GLY A 40 -1.43 -9.84 -15.62
N GLY A 41 -2.59 -9.45 -15.07
CA GLY A 41 -3.18 -8.14 -15.29
C GLY A 41 -2.79 -7.15 -14.18
N VAL A 42 -2.63 -5.88 -14.55
CA VAL A 42 -2.46 -4.78 -13.60
C VAL A 42 -3.65 -3.84 -13.73
N ALA A 43 -4.25 -3.49 -12.60
CA ALA A 43 -5.30 -2.47 -12.52
C ALA A 43 -4.95 -1.49 -11.40
N PHE A 44 -5.30 -0.22 -11.60
CA PHE A 44 -5.09 0.84 -10.62
C PHE A 44 -6.26 1.84 -10.67
N GLU A 45 -6.38 2.61 -9.60
CA GLU A 45 -7.34 3.70 -9.47
C GLU A 45 -6.60 4.94 -8.95
N GLU A 46 -6.87 6.10 -9.53
CA GLU A 46 -6.38 7.38 -9.04
C GLU A 46 -7.32 7.94 -7.96
N LYS A 47 -6.75 8.45 -6.87
CA LYS A 47 -7.49 9.12 -5.80
C LYS A 47 -7.04 10.58 -5.73
N PHE A 48 -8.00 11.48 -5.70
CA PHE A 48 -7.78 12.93 -5.59
C PHE A 48 -8.04 13.48 -4.18
N GLU A 49 -8.45 12.61 -3.26
CA GLU A 49 -8.75 12.94 -1.87
C GLU A 49 -7.95 12.05 -0.93
N PHE A 50 -7.49 12.63 0.18
CA PHE A 50 -6.75 11.94 1.24
C PHE A 50 -7.28 12.39 2.59
N ASN A 51 -7.89 11.46 3.33
CA ASN A 51 -8.47 11.71 4.64
C ASN A 51 -7.62 11.00 5.70
N VAL A 52 -7.15 11.76 6.70
CA VAL A 52 -6.40 11.24 7.85
C VAL A 52 -7.32 11.21 9.06
N ILE A 53 -7.51 10.02 9.62
CA ILE A 53 -8.25 9.84 10.88
C ILE A 53 -7.21 9.62 11.96
N LEU A 54 -7.18 10.53 12.93
CA LEU A 54 -6.26 10.42 14.07
C LEU A 54 -6.84 9.42 15.08
N PRO A 55 -5.97 8.65 15.77
CA PRO A 55 -6.41 7.83 16.91
C PRO A 55 -7.00 8.73 18.02
N ASP A 56 -7.96 8.18 18.76
CA ASP A 56 -8.59 8.81 19.91
C ASP A 56 -8.39 7.90 21.14
N ASN A 57 -7.14 7.83 21.61
CA ASN A 57 -6.74 7.06 22.78
C ASN A 57 -5.45 7.64 23.38
N ASP A 58 -5.14 7.28 24.64
CA ASP A 58 -4.00 7.85 25.36
C ASP A 58 -2.61 7.35 24.89
N GLU A 59 -2.54 6.36 24.00
CA GLU A 59 -1.26 5.84 23.49
C GLU A 59 -0.65 6.72 22.38
N TYR A 60 -1.44 7.61 21.77
CA TYR A 60 -1.07 8.46 20.63
C TYR A 60 -1.58 9.88 20.79
#